data_AF-A0A8H6ZLA8-F1
#
_entry.id   AF-A0A8H6ZLA8-F1
#
_cell.length_a   1.000
_cell.length_b   1.000
_cell.length_c   1.000
_cell.angle_alpha   90.00
_cell.angle_beta   90.00
_cell.angle_gamma   90.00
#
_symmetry.space_group_name_H-M   'P 1'
#
loop_
_entity.id
_entity.type
_entity.pdbx_description
1 polymer ?
#
loop_
_entity_poly.entity_id
_entity_poly.type
_entity_poly.pdbx_seq_one_letter_code
_entity_poly.pdbx_strand_id
1 'polypeptide(L)'
;MDSPWLFSPDLIVLGLFLIFSIAFLAHSGAFSNIARALIHGNLALQDGPFSLRKAASSYENYRKLSTNESSRMRVASSSILRSQRRLVHQLGYSQKLDALDASIHANAALTEKIARLAHHDYPASFPITSSFPQKSNALSGDVGRVREALKHFVRDWSQEGSQEREKMFSHILEVLERVPGDERKEQRVLVPGAGLGRLAWEILQLGYDTTANELSYYMILAFRFLLSPTATNRVNQHTIQPYSHWFSHQKSNNALFRSIAFPDALPRLSPAFHLLEEDFLLLQPPSPTSPSPHAFYSSEEITSLDAGYDYIVTLFFIDTSLNVISTIQHIHALLRPGGT
;
A
#
# COMPACT_ATOMS: atom_id res chain seq x y z
N MET A 1 -6.64 43.38 32.42
CA MET A 1 -7.59 42.94 31.38
C MET A 1 -6.90 41.79 30.70
N ASP A 2 -7.07 40.62 31.29
CA ASP A 2 -6.26 39.43 31.04
C ASP A 2 -7.00 38.49 30.09
N SER A 3 -6.29 38.00 29.09
CA SER A 3 -6.79 37.16 28.01
C SER A 3 -6.90 35.69 28.45
N PRO A 4 -8.08 35.05 28.43
CA PRO A 4 -8.22 33.65 28.83
C PRO A 4 -8.50 32.75 27.61
N TRP A 5 -7.46 32.39 26.85
CA TRP A 5 -7.55 31.32 25.84
C TRP A 5 -6.21 30.60 25.72
N LEU A 6 -5.88 29.72 26.67
CA LEU A 6 -4.69 28.86 26.55
C LEU A 6 -4.87 27.42 27.03
N PHE A 7 -6.08 27.01 27.43
CA PHE A 7 -6.31 25.61 27.83
C PHE A 7 -7.65 25.11 27.30
N SER A 8 -7.66 24.68 26.03
CA SER A 8 -8.73 23.78 25.57
C SER A 8 -8.35 22.34 25.99
N PRO A 9 -9.25 21.59 26.64
CA PRO A 9 -9.03 20.20 27.00
C PRO A 9 -8.74 19.31 25.77
N ASP A 10 -9.23 19.70 24.60
CA ASP A 10 -9.08 18.95 23.35
C ASP A 10 -7.65 18.97 22.82
N LEU A 11 -6.89 20.05 23.02
CA LEU A 11 -5.47 20.14 22.65
C LEU A 11 -4.57 19.27 23.55
N ILE A 12 -4.96 19.12 24.83
CA ILE A 12 -4.26 18.23 25.77
C ILE A 12 -4.52 16.76 25.40
N VAL A 13 -5.75 16.42 25.01
CA VAL A 13 -6.09 15.06 24.56
C VAL A 13 -5.40 14.72 23.24
N LEU A 14 -5.30 15.67 22.30
CA LEU A 14 -4.56 15.48 21.05
C LEU A 14 -3.05 15.31 21.29
N GLY A 15 -2.48 16.13 22.20
CA GLY A 15 -1.08 16.05 22.60
C GLY A 15 -0.75 14.73 23.31
N LEU A 16 -1.63 14.26 24.20
CA LEU A 16 -1.49 12.96 24.87
C LEU A 16 -1.63 11.79 23.88
N PHE A 17 -2.50 11.89 22.86
CA PHE A 17 -2.63 10.86 21.82
C PHE A 17 -1.39 10.80 20.90
N LEU A 18 -0.79 11.95 20.59
CA LEU A 18 0.47 12.03 19.83
C LEU A 18 1.63 11.46 20.63
N ILE A 19 1.72 11.80 21.92
CA ILE A 19 2.76 11.27 22.83
C ILE A 19 2.59 9.76 23.05
N PHE A 20 1.35 9.26 23.18
CA PHE A 20 1.10 7.81 23.29
C PHE A 20 1.40 7.07 21.99
N SER A 21 1.12 7.67 20.83
CA SER A 21 1.46 7.11 19.51
C SER A 21 2.97 7.07 19.30
N ILE A 22 3.68 8.13 19.67
CA ILE A 22 5.15 8.20 19.62
C ILE A 22 5.79 7.26 20.65
N ALA A 23 5.24 7.13 21.85
CA ALA A 23 5.71 6.20 22.88
C ALA A 23 5.46 4.73 22.50
N PHE A 24 4.32 4.43 21.88
CA PHE A 24 4.00 3.10 21.33
C PHE A 24 4.91 2.75 20.14
N LEU A 25 5.22 3.74 19.28
CA LEU A 25 6.21 3.62 18.22
C LEU A 25 7.64 3.41 18.77
N ALA A 26 8.02 4.10 19.84
CA ALA A 26 9.34 3.99 20.47
C ALA A 26 9.54 2.68 21.27
N HIS A 27 8.48 2.12 21.87
CA HIS A 27 8.55 0.85 22.62
C HIS A 27 8.60 -0.40 21.73
N SER A 28 8.34 -0.27 20.42
CA SER A 28 8.28 -1.42 19.52
C SER A 28 9.64 -1.89 18.98
N GLY A 29 10.73 -1.15 19.22
CA GLY A 29 12.04 -1.43 18.58
C GLY A 29 12.02 -1.38 17.04
N ALA A 30 10.85 -1.11 16.43
CA ALA A 30 10.66 -1.09 14.99
C ALA A 30 11.31 0.16 14.39
N PHE A 31 11.27 1.30 15.08
CA PHE A 31 11.80 2.57 14.57
C PHE A 31 13.33 2.59 14.47
N SER A 32 14.04 1.98 15.44
CA SER A 32 15.51 1.92 15.40
C SER A 32 16.02 0.98 14.30
N ASN A 33 15.27 -0.10 14.02
CA ASN A 33 15.58 -1.03 12.93
C ASN A 33 15.20 -0.45 11.56
N ILE A 34 14.09 0.30 11.46
CA ILE A 34 13.68 1.04 10.25
C ILE A 34 14.73 2.11 9.92
N ALA A 35 15.11 2.94 10.89
CA ALA A 35 16.09 3.99 10.69
C ALA A 35 17.49 3.43 10.34
N ARG A 36 17.95 2.34 10.99
CA ARG A 36 19.25 1.72 10.67
C ARG A 36 19.25 1.00 9.33
N ALA A 37 18.17 0.33 8.94
CA ALA A 37 18.08 -0.32 7.64
C ALA A 37 18.15 0.72 6.51
N LEU A 38 17.46 1.85 6.66
CA LEU A 38 17.37 2.89 5.62
C LEU A 38 18.65 3.76 5.48
N ILE A 39 19.47 3.90 6.55
CA ILE A 39 20.74 4.63 6.48
C ILE A 39 21.84 3.86 5.71
N HIS A 40 21.69 2.53 5.49
CA HIS A 40 22.69 1.68 4.82
C HIS A 40 22.12 1.01 3.57
N GLY A 41 21.64 1.86 2.63
CA GLY A 41 20.77 1.59 1.47
C GLY A 41 21.02 0.39 0.55
N ASN A 42 22.05 -0.44 0.74
CA ASN A 42 22.22 -1.70 -0.01
C ASN A 42 21.83 -2.97 0.77
N LEU A 43 21.71 -2.94 2.10
CA LEU A 43 21.31 -4.11 2.91
C LEU A 43 19.80 -4.10 3.28
N ALA A 44 19.10 -3.00 3.01
CA ALA A 44 17.73 -2.73 3.47
C ALA A 44 16.64 -3.50 2.70
N LEU A 45 16.86 -3.82 1.42
CA LEU A 45 15.83 -4.38 0.54
C LEU A 45 15.59 -5.88 0.75
N GLN A 46 16.59 -6.63 1.23
CA GLN A 46 16.45 -8.08 1.41
C GLN A 46 15.84 -8.47 2.76
N ASP A 47 16.00 -7.66 3.81
CA ASP A 47 15.58 -7.99 5.18
C ASP A 47 14.83 -6.87 5.93
N GLY A 48 14.52 -5.75 5.28
CA GLY A 48 13.73 -4.66 5.85
C GLY A 48 12.26 -5.05 6.13
N PRO A 49 11.52 -4.24 6.92
CA PRO A 49 10.12 -4.52 7.26
C PRO A 49 9.20 -4.52 6.04
N PHE A 50 9.59 -3.84 4.97
CA PHE A 50 8.90 -3.74 3.69
C PHE A 50 9.47 -4.66 2.61
N SER A 51 10.43 -5.53 2.95
CA SER A 51 11.10 -6.43 2.01
C SER A 51 10.16 -7.47 1.40
N LEU A 52 10.53 -7.97 0.22
CA LEU A 52 9.85 -9.04 -0.50
C LEU A 52 9.60 -10.27 0.39
N ARG A 53 10.64 -10.77 1.06
CA ARG A 53 10.54 -11.98 1.91
C ARG A 53 9.57 -11.76 3.07
N LYS A 54 9.63 -10.59 3.72
CA LYS A 54 8.75 -10.26 4.83
C LYS A 54 7.30 -10.13 4.38
N ALA A 55 7.04 -9.45 3.25
CA ALA A 55 5.70 -9.28 2.71
C ALA A 55 5.09 -10.62 2.27
N ALA A 56 5.81 -11.44 1.51
CA ALA A 56 5.35 -12.76 1.08
C ALA A 56 5.02 -13.69 2.27
N SER A 57 5.93 -13.75 3.26
CA SER A 57 5.71 -14.50 4.50
C SER A 57 4.49 -13.99 5.28
N SER A 58 4.25 -12.68 5.30
CA SER A 58 3.09 -12.09 5.97
C SER A 58 1.77 -12.43 5.28
N TYR A 59 1.73 -12.40 3.95
CA TYR A 59 0.57 -12.83 3.17
C TYR A 59 0.26 -14.32 3.36
N GLU A 60 1.29 -15.17 3.35
CA GLU A 60 1.17 -16.61 3.61
C GLU A 60 0.65 -16.91 5.03
N ASN A 61 1.11 -16.16 6.03
CA ASN A 61 0.75 -16.37 7.42
C ASN A 61 -0.49 -15.59 7.89
N TYR A 62 -1.15 -14.83 7.01
CA TYR A 62 -2.29 -13.97 7.36
C TYR A 62 -3.38 -14.72 8.16
N ARG A 63 -3.76 -15.92 7.69
CA ARG A 63 -4.78 -16.76 8.34
C ARG A 63 -4.37 -17.10 9.78
N LYS A 64 -3.17 -17.65 9.95
CA LYS A 64 -2.64 -18.04 11.26
C LYS A 64 -2.58 -16.85 12.22
N LEU A 65 -2.06 -15.72 11.77
CA LEU A 65 -1.92 -14.51 12.58
C LEU A 65 -3.30 -13.95 12.99
N SER A 66 -4.25 -13.89 12.05
CA SER A 66 -5.59 -13.37 12.34
C SER A 66 -6.40 -14.32 13.23
N THR A 67 -6.28 -15.64 13.05
CA THR A 67 -6.94 -16.63 13.91
C THR A 67 -6.41 -16.58 15.34
N ASN A 68 -5.13 -16.27 15.55
CA ASN A 68 -4.60 -16.08 16.91
C ASN A 68 -5.28 -14.91 17.62
N GLU A 69 -5.58 -13.81 16.93
CA GLU A 69 -6.33 -12.68 17.50
C GLU A 69 -7.77 -13.07 17.84
N SER A 70 -8.49 -13.72 16.91
CA SER A 70 -9.84 -14.27 17.16
C SER A 70 -9.86 -15.23 18.35
N SER A 71 -8.85 -16.12 18.46
CA SER A 71 -8.73 -17.06 19.57
C SER A 71 -8.55 -16.36 20.92
N ARG A 72 -7.74 -15.29 20.97
CA ARG A 72 -7.59 -14.46 22.18
C ARG A 72 -8.92 -13.82 22.58
N MET A 73 -9.71 -13.34 21.61
CA MET A 73 -11.05 -12.78 21.86
C MET A 73 -12.00 -13.84 22.43
N ARG A 74 -11.99 -15.06 21.88
CA ARG A 74 -12.78 -16.20 22.40
C ARG A 74 -12.39 -16.52 23.84
N VAL A 75 -11.10 -16.68 24.13
CA VAL A 75 -10.60 -16.94 25.48
C VAL A 75 -11.05 -15.84 26.44
N ALA A 76 -10.82 -14.57 26.10
CA ALA A 76 -11.24 -13.43 26.92
C ALA A 76 -12.74 -13.45 27.22
N SER A 77 -13.58 -13.72 26.22
CA SER A 77 -15.04 -13.81 26.40
C SER A 77 -15.49 -15.00 27.26
N SER A 78 -14.73 -16.09 27.26
CA SER A 78 -15.02 -17.27 28.07
C SER A 78 -14.59 -17.12 29.54
N SER A 79 -13.63 -16.23 29.81
CA SER A 79 -13.05 -16.00 31.13
C SER A 79 -13.85 -15.06 32.04
N ILE A 80 -14.90 -14.42 31.53
CA ILE A 80 -15.76 -13.51 32.33
C ILE A 80 -16.72 -14.26 33.27
N LEU A 81 -17.30 -13.54 34.23
CA LEU A 81 -18.24 -14.10 35.22
C LEU A 81 -19.44 -14.80 34.56
N ARG A 82 -19.97 -15.86 35.19
CA ARG A 82 -21.09 -16.66 34.66
C ARG A 82 -22.31 -15.82 34.27
N SER A 83 -22.68 -14.84 35.09
CA SER A 83 -23.80 -13.92 34.82
C SER A 83 -23.56 -13.06 33.56
N GLN A 84 -22.33 -12.59 33.37
CA GLN A 84 -21.93 -11.82 32.19
C GLN A 84 -21.85 -12.68 30.92
N ARG A 85 -21.44 -13.96 31.03
CA ARG A 85 -21.42 -14.89 29.89
C ARG A 85 -22.80 -15.10 29.27
N ARG A 86 -23.86 -15.17 30.09
CA ARG A 86 -25.24 -15.27 29.59
C ARG A 86 -25.61 -14.04 28.76
N LEU A 87 -25.25 -12.85 29.23
CA LEU A 87 -25.50 -11.60 28.50
C LEU A 87 -24.72 -11.56 27.18
N VAL A 88 -23.43 -11.92 27.20
CA VAL A 88 -22.58 -12.00 25.98
C VAL A 88 -23.16 -12.96 24.94
N HIS A 89 -23.68 -14.10 25.37
CA HIS A 89 -24.35 -15.05 24.47
C HIS A 89 -25.66 -14.49 23.92
N GLN A 90 -26.49 -13.84 24.76
CA GLN A 90 -27.74 -13.20 24.32
C GLN A 90 -27.50 -12.05 23.33
N LEU A 91 -26.39 -11.33 23.47
CA LEU A 91 -25.96 -10.27 22.54
C LEU A 91 -25.37 -10.80 21.23
N GLY A 92 -25.26 -12.13 21.07
CA GLY A 92 -24.79 -12.75 19.84
C GLY A 92 -23.27 -12.65 19.62
N TYR A 93 -22.47 -12.48 20.68
CA TYR A 93 -21.02 -12.28 20.53
C TYR A 93 -20.31 -13.52 19.96
N SER A 94 -20.75 -14.73 20.32
CA SER A 94 -20.19 -15.96 19.76
C SER A 94 -20.39 -16.03 18.25
N GLN A 95 -21.60 -15.71 17.78
CA GLN A 95 -21.94 -15.64 16.35
C GLN A 95 -21.13 -14.55 15.64
N LYS A 96 -20.85 -13.43 16.32
CA LYS A 96 -19.96 -12.38 15.81
C LYS A 96 -18.52 -12.89 15.61
N LEU A 97 -18.00 -13.70 16.54
CA LEU A 97 -16.67 -14.31 16.39
C LEU A 97 -16.65 -15.41 15.31
N ASP A 98 -17.75 -16.14 15.14
CA ASP A 98 -17.88 -17.11 14.04
C ASP A 98 -17.88 -16.40 12.68
N ALA A 99 -18.56 -15.25 12.58
CA ALA A 99 -18.50 -14.39 11.41
C ALA A 99 -17.09 -13.82 11.16
N LEU A 100 -16.37 -13.41 12.22
CA LEU A 100 -14.97 -12.99 12.10
C LEU A 100 -14.10 -14.12 11.55
N ASP A 101 -14.24 -15.35 12.05
CA ASP A 101 -13.48 -16.48 11.54
C ASP A 101 -13.80 -16.75 10.07
N ALA A 102 -15.07 -16.65 9.66
CA ALA A 102 -15.46 -16.75 8.25
C ALA A 102 -14.80 -15.65 7.40
N SER A 103 -14.76 -14.39 7.89
CA SER A 103 -14.06 -13.29 7.21
C SER A 103 -12.56 -13.53 7.07
N ILE A 104 -11.92 -14.08 8.11
CA ILE A 104 -10.49 -14.44 8.08
C ILE A 104 -10.24 -15.48 6.98
N HIS A 105 -11.10 -16.48 6.85
CA HIS A 105 -10.98 -17.50 5.79
C HIS A 105 -11.17 -16.90 4.39
N ALA A 106 -12.17 -16.03 4.21
CA ALA A 106 -12.42 -15.37 2.93
C ALA A 106 -11.22 -14.50 2.50
N ASN A 107 -10.67 -13.70 3.41
CA ASN A 107 -9.48 -12.88 3.13
C ASN A 107 -8.23 -13.74 2.91
N ALA A 108 -8.05 -14.82 3.67
CA ALA A 108 -6.90 -15.72 3.53
C ALA A 108 -6.82 -16.34 2.13
N ALA A 109 -7.96 -16.68 1.52
CA ALA A 109 -8.00 -17.21 0.16
C ALA A 109 -7.38 -16.26 -0.88
N LEU A 110 -7.48 -14.94 -0.66
CA LEU A 110 -6.80 -13.94 -1.48
C LEU A 110 -5.32 -13.85 -1.13
N THR A 111 -4.97 -13.72 0.16
CA THR A 111 -3.58 -13.50 0.59
C THR A 111 -2.68 -14.69 0.22
N GLU A 112 -3.20 -15.91 0.29
CA GLU A 112 -2.50 -17.12 -0.16
C GLU A 112 -2.25 -17.11 -1.68
N LYS A 113 -3.16 -16.55 -2.49
CA LYS A 113 -2.92 -16.39 -3.93
C LYS A 113 -1.84 -15.35 -4.21
N ILE A 114 -1.84 -14.23 -3.47
CA ILE A 114 -0.79 -13.21 -3.57
C ILE A 114 0.58 -13.80 -3.20
N ALA A 115 0.66 -14.56 -2.10
CA ALA A 115 1.90 -15.22 -1.69
C ALA A 115 2.39 -16.24 -2.73
N ARG A 116 1.48 -17.07 -3.28
CA ARG A 116 1.83 -18.02 -4.36
C ARG A 116 2.36 -17.31 -5.60
N LEU A 117 1.74 -16.20 -6.01
CA LEU A 117 2.21 -15.41 -7.14
C LEU A 117 3.59 -14.81 -6.85
N ALA A 118 3.84 -14.32 -5.62
CA ALA A 118 5.17 -13.83 -5.22
C ALA A 118 6.26 -14.90 -5.33
N HIS A 119 5.99 -16.13 -4.90
CA HIS A 119 6.95 -17.24 -5.05
C HIS A 119 7.21 -17.60 -6.52
N HIS A 120 6.20 -17.49 -7.36
CA HIS A 120 6.32 -17.72 -8.80
C HIS A 120 7.12 -16.60 -9.49
N ASP A 121 6.85 -15.34 -9.18
CA ASP A 121 7.44 -14.18 -9.85
C ASP A 121 8.87 -13.89 -9.39
N TYR A 122 9.24 -14.32 -8.18
CA TYR A 122 10.58 -14.09 -7.60
C TYR A 122 11.25 -15.40 -7.12
N PRO A 123 11.45 -16.40 -7.99
CA PRO A 123 11.93 -17.71 -7.57
C PRO A 123 13.33 -17.67 -6.94
N ALA A 124 14.20 -16.77 -7.40
CA ALA A 124 15.55 -16.58 -6.85
C ALA A 124 15.55 -16.07 -5.40
N SER A 125 14.49 -15.38 -4.98
CA SER A 125 14.35 -14.83 -3.62
C SER A 125 13.83 -15.84 -2.60
N PHE A 126 13.36 -17.01 -3.07
CA PHE A 126 12.80 -18.09 -2.26
C PHE A 126 13.42 -19.45 -2.63
N PRO A 127 14.73 -19.67 -2.35
CA PRO A 127 15.38 -20.93 -2.66
C PRO A 127 14.71 -22.10 -1.92
N ILE A 128 14.41 -23.17 -2.65
CA ILE A 128 13.87 -24.43 -2.11
C ILE A 128 15.02 -25.13 -1.35
N THR A 129 15.20 -24.82 -0.07
CA THR A 129 16.17 -25.54 0.76
C THR A 129 15.60 -26.89 1.19
N SER A 130 16.11 -27.97 0.59
CA SER A 130 15.74 -29.37 0.87
C SER A 130 16.46 -29.96 2.09
N SER A 131 16.68 -29.19 3.16
CA SER A 131 17.39 -29.68 4.35
C SER A 131 16.95 -28.97 5.63
N PHE A 132 16.15 -29.70 6.40
CA PHE A 132 15.70 -29.43 7.77
C PHE A 132 14.84 -28.17 7.94
N PRO A 133 13.70 -28.26 8.66
CA PRO A 133 13.08 -27.07 9.21
C PRO A 133 14.04 -26.57 10.29
N GLN A 134 15.03 -25.76 9.89
CA GLN A 134 15.50 -24.73 10.79
C GLN A 134 14.22 -24.08 11.27
N LYS A 135 13.98 -24.14 12.59
CA LYS A 135 13.12 -23.18 13.25
C LYS A 135 13.69 -21.83 12.84
N SER A 136 13.30 -21.34 11.67
CA SER A 136 13.43 -19.94 11.35
C SER A 136 12.82 -19.28 12.57
N ASN A 137 13.56 -18.36 13.19
CA ASN A 137 12.93 -17.40 14.05
C ASN A 137 11.76 -16.86 13.22
N ALA A 138 10.56 -17.39 13.49
CA ALA A 138 9.49 -17.43 12.52
C ALA A 138 9.31 -15.99 12.08
N LEU A 139 9.60 -15.68 10.81
CA LEU A 139 9.48 -14.33 10.30
C LEU A 139 8.09 -13.88 10.71
N SER A 140 8.02 -13.01 11.72
CA SER A 140 6.78 -12.69 12.38
C SER A 140 5.96 -11.88 11.40
N GLY A 141 5.07 -12.54 10.65
CA GLY A 141 4.34 -11.84 9.61
C GLY A 141 3.61 -10.62 10.20
N ASP A 142 3.52 -9.55 9.42
CA ASP A 142 2.85 -8.33 9.83
C ASP A 142 1.42 -8.32 9.29
N VAL A 143 0.48 -8.80 10.13
CA VAL A 143 -0.94 -8.82 9.77
C VAL A 143 -1.50 -7.40 9.58
N GLY A 144 -0.92 -6.39 10.24
CA GLY A 144 -1.31 -5.00 10.10
C GLY A 144 -1.06 -4.49 8.69
N ARG A 145 0.13 -4.76 8.14
CA ARG A 145 0.51 -4.39 6.77
C ARG A 145 -0.29 -5.13 5.71
N VAL A 146 -0.62 -6.42 5.94
CA VAL A 146 -1.54 -7.14 5.04
C VAL A 146 -2.93 -6.50 5.07
N ARG A 147 -3.45 -6.13 6.25
CA ARG A 147 -4.74 -5.42 6.38
C ARG A 147 -4.73 -4.05 5.70
N GLU A 148 -3.60 -3.35 5.72
CA GLU A 148 -3.39 -2.09 5.00
C GLU A 148 -3.55 -2.31 3.48
N ALA A 149 -2.86 -3.31 2.92
CA ALA A 149 -3.02 -3.67 1.51
C ALA A 149 -4.46 -4.09 1.15
N LEU A 150 -5.14 -4.84 2.02
CA LEU A 150 -6.58 -5.18 1.85
C LEU A 150 -7.47 -3.93 1.77
N LYS A 151 -7.17 -2.89 2.53
CA LYS A 151 -7.89 -1.59 2.44
C LYS A 151 -7.54 -0.86 1.16
N HIS A 152 -6.30 -0.93 0.69
CA HIS A 152 -5.93 -0.32 -0.59
C HIS A 152 -6.65 -0.98 -1.77
N PHE A 153 -6.94 -2.29 -1.76
CA PHE A 153 -7.80 -2.89 -2.80
C PHE A 153 -9.18 -2.22 -2.85
N VAL A 154 -9.75 -1.84 -1.70
CA VAL A 154 -11.02 -1.11 -1.65
C VAL A 154 -10.85 0.28 -2.26
N ARG A 155 -9.89 1.06 -1.75
CA ARG A 155 -9.65 2.44 -2.18
C ARG A 155 -9.35 2.51 -3.68
N ASP A 156 -8.41 1.71 -4.14
CA ASP A 156 -7.81 1.84 -5.47
C ASP A 156 -8.60 1.07 -6.53
N TRP A 157 -9.26 -0.05 -6.19
CA TRP A 157 -9.77 -0.99 -7.19
C TRP A 157 -11.18 -1.50 -6.90
N SER A 158 -11.97 -0.86 -6.05
CA SER A 158 -13.37 -1.24 -5.86
C SER A 158 -14.33 -0.10 -6.19
N GLN A 159 -15.57 -0.44 -6.50
CA GLN A 159 -16.64 0.54 -6.65
C GLN A 159 -16.88 1.32 -5.35
N GLU A 160 -16.69 0.70 -4.18
CA GLU A 160 -16.86 1.36 -2.88
C GLU A 160 -15.85 2.51 -2.68
N GLY A 161 -14.64 2.36 -3.23
CA GLY A 161 -13.61 3.41 -3.20
C GLY A 161 -13.81 4.54 -4.21
N SER A 162 -14.77 4.43 -5.15
CA SER A 162 -14.93 5.38 -6.26
C SER A 162 -15.11 6.83 -5.81
N GLN A 163 -15.95 7.07 -4.79
CA GLN A 163 -16.19 8.43 -4.29
C GLN A 163 -14.96 9.03 -3.61
N GLU A 164 -14.12 8.21 -2.99
CA GLU A 164 -12.88 8.66 -2.38
C GLU A 164 -11.89 9.05 -3.48
N ARG A 165 -11.71 8.17 -4.48
CA ARG A 165 -10.85 8.43 -5.64
C ARG A 165 -11.30 9.67 -6.40
N GLU A 166 -12.59 9.84 -6.66
CA GLU A 166 -13.13 11.01 -7.35
C GLU A 166 -12.69 12.31 -6.66
N LYS A 167 -12.82 12.39 -5.33
CA LYS A 167 -12.43 13.59 -4.58
C LYS A 167 -10.93 13.85 -4.60
N MET A 168 -10.12 12.79 -4.58
CA MET A 168 -8.66 12.89 -4.50
C MET A 168 -7.99 13.07 -5.87
N PHE A 169 -8.47 12.37 -6.88
CA PHE A 169 -7.79 12.24 -8.17
C PHE A 169 -8.26 13.30 -9.18
N SER A 170 -9.53 13.70 -9.17
CA SER A 170 -10.11 14.67 -10.12
C SER A 170 -9.23 15.90 -10.29
N HIS A 171 -8.88 16.58 -9.21
CA HIS A 171 -8.04 17.79 -9.24
C HIS A 171 -6.66 17.56 -9.85
N ILE A 172 -6.07 16.37 -9.67
CA ILE A 172 -4.78 16.02 -10.26
C ILE A 172 -4.94 15.76 -11.75
N LEU A 173 -5.93 14.94 -12.11
CA LEU A 173 -6.21 14.55 -13.49
C LEU A 173 -6.62 15.77 -14.33
N GLU A 174 -7.42 16.68 -13.79
CA GLU A 174 -7.82 17.94 -14.44
C GLU A 174 -6.61 18.84 -14.79
N VAL A 175 -5.55 18.83 -13.97
CA VAL A 175 -4.32 19.58 -14.28
C VAL A 175 -3.60 18.95 -15.45
N LEU A 176 -3.47 17.62 -15.46
CA LEU A 176 -2.83 16.87 -16.54
C LEU A 176 -3.64 16.96 -17.84
N GLU A 177 -4.97 16.96 -17.76
CA GLU A 177 -5.85 17.06 -18.92
C GLU A 177 -5.73 18.39 -19.70
N ARG A 178 -5.14 19.43 -19.10
CA ARG A 178 -4.85 20.70 -19.78
C ARG A 178 -3.83 20.55 -20.90
N VAL A 179 -2.97 19.53 -20.85
CA VAL A 179 -2.07 19.20 -21.93
C VAL A 179 -2.88 18.58 -23.08
N PRO A 180 -2.73 19.06 -24.33
CA PRO A 180 -3.39 18.47 -25.49
C PRO A 180 -3.07 16.96 -25.64
N GLY A 181 -4.07 16.17 -25.98
CA GLY A 181 -3.97 14.69 -25.95
C GLY A 181 -2.87 14.11 -26.84
N ASP A 182 -2.55 14.76 -27.95
CA ASP A 182 -1.48 14.41 -28.88
C ASP A 182 -0.07 14.65 -28.31
N GLU A 183 0.06 15.59 -27.37
CA GLU A 183 1.32 15.94 -26.70
C GLU A 183 1.61 15.04 -25.47
N ARG A 184 0.57 14.50 -24.82
CA ARG A 184 0.71 13.73 -23.56
C ARG A 184 1.64 12.52 -23.66
N LYS A 185 1.64 11.84 -24.82
CA LYS A 185 2.47 10.64 -25.08
C LYS A 185 3.98 10.91 -25.03
N GLU A 186 4.38 12.18 -25.14
CA GLU A 186 5.77 12.62 -25.13
C GLU A 186 6.20 13.09 -23.74
N GLN A 187 5.27 13.16 -22.79
CA GLN A 187 5.50 13.64 -21.44
C GLN A 187 5.56 12.50 -20.44
N ARG A 188 6.58 12.57 -19.57
CA ARG A 188 6.87 11.56 -18.54
C ARG A 188 6.30 12.00 -17.19
N VAL A 189 5.48 11.16 -16.58
CA VAL A 189 4.88 11.39 -15.27
C VAL A 189 5.39 10.38 -14.27
N LEU A 190 5.96 10.83 -13.15
CA LEU A 190 6.30 9.97 -12.01
C LEU A 190 5.22 10.07 -10.93
N VAL A 191 4.83 8.92 -10.39
CA VAL A 191 3.91 8.82 -9.24
C VAL A 191 4.63 8.09 -8.10
N PRO A 192 5.30 8.80 -7.17
CA PRO A 192 5.93 8.21 -6.00
C PRO A 192 4.92 7.70 -4.98
N GLY A 193 5.23 6.58 -4.33
CA GLY A 193 4.33 5.96 -3.35
C GLY A 193 3.00 5.55 -3.97
N ALA A 194 3.05 4.89 -5.13
CA ALA A 194 1.89 4.62 -5.96
C ALA A 194 0.85 3.68 -5.31
N GLY A 195 1.18 2.98 -4.22
CA GLY A 195 0.28 2.04 -3.57
C GLY A 195 -0.09 0.89 -4.51
N LEU A 196 -1.38 0.71 -4.81
CA LEU A 196 -1.83 -0.27 -5.81
C LEU A 196 -1.94 0.32 -7.22
N GLY A 197 -1.29 1.45 -7.47
CA GLY A 197 -1.05 1.98 -8.81
C GLY A 197 -2.27 2.53 -9.54
N ARG A 198 -3.41 2.73 -8.87
CA ARG A 198 -4.64 3.19 -9.55
C ARG A 198 -4.48 4.59 -10.15
N LEU A 199 -3.95 5.55 -9.39
CA LEU A 199 -3.75 6.91 -9.91
C LEU A 199 -2.78 6.90 -11.11
N ALA A 200 -1.66 6.19 -10.98
CA ALA A 200 -0.71 6.01 -12.09
C ALA A 200 -1.37 5.34 -13.31
N TRP A 201 -2.25 4.36 -13.09
CA TRP A 201 -3.00 3.74 -14.18
C TRP A 201 -3.99 4.69 -14.85
N GLU A 202 -4.67 5.57 -14.09
CA GLU A 202 -5.56 6.59 -14.68
C GLU A 202 -4.79 7.66 -15.45
N ILE A 203 -3.61 8.07 -14.95
CA ILE A 203 -2.70 8.97 -15.69
C ILE A 203 -2.23 8.33 -16.99
N LEU A 204 -1.90 7.03 -16.98
CA LEU A 204 -1.62 6.26 -18.19
C LEU A 204 -2.82 6.28 -19.16
N GLN A 205 -4.06 6.15 -18.66
CA GLN A 205 -5.26 6.22 -19.50
C GLN A 205 -5.46 7.60 -20.16
N LEU A 206 -4.93 8.67 -19.57
CA LEU A 206 -4.94 10.00 -20.19
C LEU A 206 -3.97 10.12 -21.37
N GLY A 207 -3.04 9.17 -21.53
CA GLY A 207 -2.10 9.08 -22.66
C GLY A 207 -0.63 9.36 -22.31
N TYR A 208 -0.27 9.46 -21.03
CA TYR A 208 1.09 9.77 -20.58
C TYR A 208 2.03 8.55 -20.51
N ASP A 209 3.32 8.78 -20.70
CA ASP A 209 4.38 7.87 -20.27
C ASP A 209 4.48 7.94 -18.73
N THR A 210 4.06 6.88 -18.04
CA THR A 210 3.80 6.91 -16.60
C THR A 210 4.66 5.92 -15.84
N THR A 211 5.46 6.45 -14.91
CA THR A 211 6.23 5.67 -13.94
C THR A 211 5.53 5.67 -12.59
N ALA A 212 5.10 4.50 -12.11
CA ALA A 212 4.72 4.26 -10.73
C ALA A 212 5.94 3.83 -9.92
N ASN A 213 6.22 4.48 -8.80
CA ASN A 213 7.25 4.05 -7.85
C ASN A 213 6.60 3.58 -6.54
N GLU A 214 7.05 2.44 -6.03
CA GLU A 214 6.62 1.91 -4.75
C GLU A 214 7.77 1.15 -4.07
N LEU A 215 7.92 1.35 -2.75
CA LEU A 215 8.95 0.71 -1.93
C LEU A 215 8.41 -0.55 -1.24
N SER A 216 7.13 -0.55 -0.85
CA SER A 216 6.53 -1.57 -0.02
C SER A 216 6.16 -2.81 -0.81
N TYR A 217 6.83 -3.94 -0.55
CA TYR A 217 6.43 -5.21 -1.16
C TYR A 217 5.05 -5.70 -0.73
N TYR A 218 4.43 -5.12 0.33
CA TYR A 218 3.02 -5.39 0.59
C TYR A 218 2.14 -4.83 -0.53
N MET A 219 2.43 -3.62 -0.99
CA MET A 219 1.68 -2.96 -2.06
C MET A 219 2.08 -3.51 -3.43
N ILE A 220 3.38 -3.69 -3.70
CA ILE A 220 3.89 -4.23 -4.96
C ILE A 220 3.29 -5.61 -5.26
N LEU A 221 3.32 -6.54 -4.29
CA LEU A 221 2.78 -7.90 -4.51
C LEU A 221 1.27 -7.87 -4.73
N ALA A 222 0.54 -7.01 -4.02
CA ALA A 222 -0.89 -6.82 -4.23
C ALA A 222 -1.21 -6.19 -5.60
N PHE A 223 -0.38 -5.24 -6.06
CA PHE A 223 -0.55 -4.63 -7.37
C PHE A 223 -0.23 -5.62 -8.49
N ARG A 224 0.89 -6.35 -8.41
CA ARG A 224 1.24 -7.43 -9.34
C ARG A 224 0.15 -8.50 -9.45
N PHE A 225 -0.54 -8.80 -8.34
CA PHE A 225 -1.70 -9.69 -8.36
C PHE A 225 -2.86 -9.16 -9.21
N LEU A 226 -3.09 -7.85 -9.25
CA LEU A 226 -4.09 -7.22 -10.13
C LEU A 226 -3.64 -7.23 -11.59
N LEU A 227 -2.34 -7.01 -11.83
CA LEU A 227 -1.75 -6.97 -13.17
C LEU A 227 -1.70 -8.34 -13.84
N SER A 228 -1.50 -9.40 -13.06
CA SER A 228 -1.33 -10.76 -13.57
C SER A 228 -2.59 -11.27 -14.29
N PRO A 229 -2.52 -11.56 -15.61
CA PRO A 229 -3.67 -12.08 -16.36
C PRO A 229 -4.12 -13.48 -15.91
N THR A 230 -3.23 -14.25 -15.28
CA THR A 230 -3.56 -15.57 -14.74
C THR A 230 -4.27 -15.46 -13.39
N ALA A 231 -3.91 -14.46 -12.58
CA ALA A 231 -4.54 -14.22 -11.29
C ALA A 231 -5.84 -13.40 -11.40
N THR A 232 -5.86 -12.37 -12.24
CA THR A 232 -6.94 -11.37 -12.35
C THR A 232 -7.28 -11.08 -13.83
N ASN A 233 -8.34 -11.72 -14.32
CA ASN A 233 -8.79 -11.63 -15.71
C ASN A 233 -10.17 -11.02 -15.91
N ARG A 234 -10.96 -10.81 -14.84
CA ARG A 234 -12.31 -10.22 -14.93
C ARG A 234 -12.53 -9.17 -13.85
N VAL A 235 -13.40 -8.20 -14.16
CA VAL A 235 -13.88 -7.24 -13.17
C VAL A 235 -14.66 -7.96 -12.06
N ASN A 236 -14.55 -7.46 -10.83
CA ASN A 236 -15.22 -8.01 -9.64
C ASN A 236 -14.96 -9.51 -9.41
N GLN A 237 -13.82 -10.03 -9.90
CA GLN A 237 -13.46 -11.44 -9.80
C GLN A 237 -13.17 -11.88 -8.35
N HIS A 238 -12.65 -10.97 -7.54
CA HIS A 238 -12.21 -11.24 -6.18
C HIS A 238 -13.13 -10.56 -5.18
N THR A 239 -13.20 -11.09 -3.97
CA THR A 239 -14.02 -10.54 -2.89
C THR A 239 -13.27 -10.63 -1.57
N ILE A 240 -13.30 -9.56 -0.79
CA ILE A 240 -12.69 -9.46 0.54
C ILE A 240 -13.66 -8.89 1.56
N GLN A 241 -13.37 -9.10 2.84
CA GLN A 241 -14.05 -8.49 3.99
C GLN A 241 -13.01 -7.71 4.82
N PRO A 242 -12.55 -6.55 4.31
CA PRO A 242 -11.34 -5.89 4.79
C PRO A 242 -11.51 -5.23 6.16
N TYR A 243 -12.74 -4.92 6.56
CA TYR A 243 -13.05 -4.22 7.81
C TYR A 243 -13.30 -5.15 9.01
N SER A 244 -13.34 -6.46 8.78
CA SER A 244 -13.75 -7.48 9.77
C SER A 244 -12.96 -7.46 11.09
N HIS A 245 -11.75 -6.92 11.09
CA HIS A 245 -10.89 -6.80 12.27
C HIS A 245 -11.13 -5.53 13.11
N TRP A 246 -11.85 -4.53 12.59
CA TRP A 246 -12.05 -3.24 13.26
C TRP A 246 -13.42 -3.15 13.91
N PHE A 247 -13.54 -3.68 15.13
CA PHE A 247 -14.82 -3.80 15.85
C PHE A 247 -15.40 -2.47 16.33
N SER A 248 -14.55 -1.44 16.46
CA SER A 248 -14.94 -0.10 16.89
C SER A 248 -15.62 0.68 15.76
N HIS A 249 -16.50 1.61 16.11
CA HIS A 249 -17.17 2.53 15.17
C HIS A 249 -17.97 1.84 14.05
N GLN A 250 -18.38 0.58 14.25
CA GLN A 250 -19.23 -0.16 13.32
C GLN A 250 -20.69 -0.04 13.74
N LYS A 251 -21.52 0.57 12.88
CA LYS A 251 -22.96 0.73 13.12
C LYS A 251 -23.69 -0.63 13.20
N SER A 252 -23.19 -1.65 12.52
CA SER A 252 -23.78 -2.99 12.51
C SER A 252 -22.74 -4.08 12.19
N ASN A 253 -23.05 -5.34 12.51
CA ASN A 253 -22.23 -6.48 12.09
C ASN A 253 -22.22 -6.66 10.56
N ASN A 254 -23.30 -6.29 9.87
CA ASN A 254 -23.33 -6.30 8.41
C ASN A 254 -22.29 -5.31 7.84
N ALA A 255 -22.20 -4.10 8.41
CA ALA A 255 -21.16 -3.14 8.02
C ALA A 255 -19.75 -3.67 8.32
N LEU A 256 -19.54 -4.30 9.48
CA LEU A 256 -18.25 -4.87 9.88
C LEU A 256 -17.77 -5.99 8.95
N PHE A 257 -18.66 -6.91 8.56
CA PHE A 257 -18.34 -8.12 7.78
C PHE A 257 -18.76 -8.01 6.31
N ARG A 258 -19.00 -6.80 5.80
CA ARG A 258 -19.41 -6.62 4.41
C ARG A 258 -18.36 -7.12 3.44
N SER A 259 -18.84 -7.76 2.38
CA SER A 259 -18.03 -8.23 1.26
C SER A 259 -17.88 -7.12 0.22
N ILE A 260 -16.65 -6.95 -0.28
CA ILE A 260 -16.30 -5.94 -1.28
C ILE A 260 -15.64 -6.64 -2.45
N ALA A 261 -16.20 -6.43 -3.64
CA ALA A 261 -15.69 -7.00 -4.88
C ALA A 261 -14.66 -6.06 -5.55
N PHE A 262 -13.66 -6.66 -6.20
CA PHE A 262 -12.62 -5.96 -6.95
C PHE A 262 -12.00 -6.91 -8.02
N PRO A 263 -11.27 -6.38 -9.02
CA PRO A 263 -11.15 -4.97 -9.34
C PRO A 263 -12.36 -4.42 -10.11
N ASP A 264 -12.69 -3.15 -9.95
CA ASP A 264 -13.77 -2.46 -10.68
C ASP A 264 -13.38 -2.11 -12.14
N ALA A 265 -12.08 -2.04 -12.42
CA ALA A 265 -11.50 -1.97 -13.76
C ALA A 265 -10.30 -2.92 -13.87
N LEU A 266 -10.00 -3.43 -15.07
CA LEU A 266 -8.83 -4.27 -15.27
C LEU A 266 -7.61 -3.40 -15.60
N PRO A 267 -6.52 -3.43 -14.79
CA PRO A 267 -5.31 -2.69 -15.10
C PRO A 267 -4.53 -3.38 -16.23
N ARG A 268 -4.97 -3.17 -17.47
CA ARG A 268 -4.23 -3.59 -18.66
C ARG A 268 -3.23 -2.50 -19.00
N LEU A 269 -1.96 -2.79 -18.74
CA LEU A 269 -0.86 -1.85 -18.93
C LEU A 269 -0.41 -1.87 -20.39
N SER A 270 -0.12 -0.68 -20.92
CA SER A 270 0.62 -0.52 -22.18
C SER A 270 2.13 -0.47 -21.90
N PRO A 271 2.99 -0.51 -22.93
CA PRO A 271 4.43 -0.34 -22.75
C PRO A 271 4.86 1.00 -22.13
N ALA A 272 3.96 1.99 -22.11
CA ALA A 272 4.18 3.32 -21.52
C ALA A 272 3.94 3.36 -20.00
N PHE A 273 3.79 2.19 -19.36
CA PHE A 273 3.71 2.09 -17.90
C PHE A 273 4.94 1.41 -17.33
N HIS A 274 5.58 2.08 -16.38
CA HIS A 274 6.78 1.59 -15.71
C HIS A 274 6.50 1.42 -14.21
N LEU A 275 6.86 0.27 -13.64
CA LEU A 275 6.80 0.05 -12.19
C LEU A 275 8.22 -0.05 -11.64
N LEU A 276 8.59 0.89 -10.77
CA LEU A 276 9.87 0.91 -10.07
C LEU A 276 9.69 0.44 -8.62
N GLU A 277 10.28 -0.71 -8.30
CA GLU A 277 10.16 -1.41 -7.01
C GLU A 277 11.32 -1.08 -6.07
N GLU A 278 11.48 0.19 -5.76
CA GLU A 278 12.64 0.71 -5.04
C GLU A 278 12.29 1.94 -4.19
N ASP A 279 13.24 2.36 -3.34
CA ASP A 279 13.11 3.57 -2.55
C ASP A 279 13.12 4.80 -3.47
N PHE A 280 12.13 5.68 -3.30
CA PHE A 280 12.02 6.94 -4.03
C PHE A 280 13.33 7.73 -4.04
N LEU A 281 14.07 7.78 -2.91
CA LEU A 281 15.30 8.57 -2.80
C LEU A 281 16.50 7.97 -3.55
N LEU A 282 16.37 6.75 -4.09
CA LEU A 282 17.39 6.08 -4.90
C LEU A 282 17.16 6.27 -6.40
N LEU A 283 15.98 6.77 -6.79
CA LEU A 283 15.62 6.97 -8.18
C LEU A 283 16.61 7.89 -8.88
N GLN A 284 16.84 7.58 -10.16
CA GLN A 284 17.63 8.42 -11.05
C GLN A 284 16.71 9.07 -12.08
N PRO A 285 17.04 10.28 -12.55
CA PRO A 285 16.32 10.90 -13.66
C PRO A 285 16.35 9.97 -14.88
N PRO A 286 15.22 9.75 -15.59
CA PRO A 286 15.20 8.95 -16.80
C PRO A 286 16.14 9.58 -17.84
N SER A 287 16.95 8.73 -18.48
CA SER A 287 17.90 9.18 -19.50
C SER A 287 17.17 9.70 -20.75
N PRO A 288 17.75 10.67 -21.48
CA PRO A 288 17.16 11.19 -22.72
C PRO A 288 16.96 10.11 -23.80
N THR A 289 17.73 9.03 -23.74
CA THR A 289 17.71 7.91 -24.68
C THR A 289 16.68 6.82 -24.34
N SER A 290 15.88 6.99 -23.28
CA SER A 290 14.77 6.06 -23.00
C SER A 290 13.75 6.21 -24.13
N PRO A 291 13.48 5.14 -24.92
CA PRO A 291 12.77 5.26 -26.18
C PRO A 291 11.31 5.62 -25.90
N SER A 292 10.95 6.89 -26.11
CA SER A 292 9.59 7.15 -26.57
C SER A 292 9.51 6.58 -27.99
N PRO A 293 8.63 5.59 -28.27
CA PRO A 293 8.56 4.95 -29.59
C PRO A 293 8.13 5.89 -30.73
N HIS A 294 7.93 7.18 -30.43
CA HIS A 294 7.54 8.23 -31.37
C HIS A 294 8.53 9.40 -31.46
N ALA A 295 9.61 9.36 -30.70
CA ALA A 295 10.64 10.40 -30.73
C ALA A 295 11.58 10.19 -31.93
N PHE A 296 11.20 10.73 -33.09
CA PHE A 296 12.12 10.95 -34.21
C PHE A 296 13.05 12.12 -33.89
N TYR A 297 13.99 11.94 -32.95
CA TYR A 297 15.11 12.87 -32.82
C TYR A 297 16.15 12.55 -33.88
N SER A 298 16.44 13.52 -34.75
CA SER A 298 17.66 13.53 -35.55
C SER A 298 18.85 13.45 -34.60
N SER A 299 19.76 12.52 -34.85
CA SER A 299 20.82 12.03 -33.97
C SER A 299 21.95 13.01 -33.62
N GLU A 300 21.71 14.33 -33.59
CA GLU A 300 22.80 15.31 -33.48
C GLU A 300 22.82 16.21 -32.25
N GLU A 301 21.82 16.21 -31.34
CA GLU A 301 21.94 17.05 -30.14
C GLU A 301 21.07 16.58 -28.96
N ILE A 302 21.31 15.35 -28.47
CA ILE A 302 20.78 14.95 -27.15
C ILE A 302 21.58 15.70 -26.08
N THR A 303 21.08 16.85 -25.65
CA THR A 303 21.66 17.59 -24.53
C THR A 303 21.13 17.02 -23.20
N SER A 304 21.86 17.22 -22.10
CA SER A 304 21.43 16.82 -20.75
C SER A 304 20.16 17.51 -20.24
N LEU A 305 19.54 18.37 -21.07
CA LEU A 305 18.32 19.12 -20.77
C LEU A 305 17.04 18.28 -20.93
N ASP A 306 17.10 17.14 -21.62
CA ASP A 306 15.97 16.21 -21.83
C ASP A 306 15.89 15.08 -20.79
N ALA A 307 16.72 15.13 -19.74
CA ALA A 307 16.69 14.18 -18.65
C ALA A 307 15.69 14.62 -17.57
N GLY A 308 14.90 13.68 -17.04
CA GLY A 308 13.93 13.95 -15.98
C GLY A 308 12.47 13.69 -16.37
N TYR A 309 11.59 13.99 -15.42
CA TYR A 309 10.13 13.91 -15.56
C TYR A 309 9.52 15.28 -15.85
N ASP A 310 8.45 15.30 -16.64
CA ASP A 310 7.60 16.46 -16.87
C ASP A 310 6.75 16.80 -15.66
N TYR A 311 6.18 15.76 -15.04
CA TYR A 311 5.34 15.87 -13.87
C TYR A 311 5.77 14.89 -12.79
N ILE A 312 5.78 15.33 -11.53
CA ILE A 312 5.84 14.44 -10.37
C ILE A 312 4.56 14.61 -9.55
N VAL A 313 3.73 13.57 -9.55
CA VAL A 313 2.43 13.56 -8.89
C VAL A 313 2.56 12.88 -7.53
N THR A 314 2.42 13.63 -6.45
CA THR A 314 2.41 13.09 -5.08
C THR A 314 1.00 13.13 -4.50
N LEU A 315 0.57 12.03 -3.88
CA LEU A 315 -0.74 11.93 -3.22
C LEU A 315 -0.61 11.07 -1.96
N PHE A 316 -0.77 11.67 -0.78
CA PHE A 316 -0.51 11.02 0.53
C PHE A 316 0.87 10.34 0.60
N PHE A 317 1.91 11.05 0.13
CA PHE A 317 3.28 10.54 0.01
C PHE A 317 4.31 11.37 0.77
N ILE A 318 4.33 12.70 0.62
CA ILE A 318 5.41 13.54 1.17
C ILE A 318 5.53 13.48 2.70
N ASP A 319 4.41 13.19 3.38
CA ASP A 319 4.29 13.02 4.83
C ASP A 319 4.78 11.66 5.33
N THR A 320 5.08 10.71 4.43
CA THR A 320 5.74 9.45 4.80
C THR A 320 7.26 9.61 4.96
N SER A 321 7.80 10.77 4.57
CA SER A 321 9.24 11.01 4.58
C SER A 321 9.82 11.16 5.99
N LEU A 322 10.94 10.49 6.25
CA LEU A 322 11.74 10.73 7.46
C LEU A 322 12.42 12.11 7.43
N ASN A 323 12.68 12.64 6.23
CA ASN A 323 13.23 13.96 6.02
C ASN A 323 12.57 14.60 4.79
N VAL A 324 11.49 15.35 5.04
CA VAL A 324 10.70 16.00 3.99
C VAL A 324 11.52 16.92 3.11
N ILE A 325 12.58 17.55 3.65
CA ILE A 325 13.47 18.42 2.86
C ILE A 325 14.25 17.59 1.83
N SER A 326 14.78 16.43 2.22
CA SER A 326 15.44 15.51 1.28
C SER A 326 14.48 15.02 0.20
N THR A 327 13.23 14.72 0.56
CA THR A 327 12.20 14.35 -0.43
C THR A 327 11.93 15.47 -1.42
N ILE A 328 11.75 16.71 -0.96
CA ILE A 328 11.51 17.86 -1.84
C ILE A 328 12.73 18.14 -2.74
N GLN A 329 13.95 18.06 -2.19
CA GLN A 329 15.17 18.19 -2.98
C GLN A 329 15.28 17.10 -4.05
N HIS A 330 14.87 15.87 -3.73
CA HIS A 330 14.89 14.77 -4.67
C HIS A 330 13.81 14.90 -5.76
N ILE A 331 12.60 15.36 -5.41
CA ILE A 331 11.57 15.74 -6.41
C ILE A 331 12.16 16.75 -7.40
N HIS A 332 12.78 17.82 -6.91
CA HIS A 332 13.40 18.83 -7.77
C HIS A 332 14.52 18.25 -8.65
N ALA A 333 15.32 17.30 -8.15
CA ALA A 333 16.39 16.67 -8.90
C ALA A 333 15.88 15.71 -10.00
N LEU A 334 14.70 15.13 -9.84
CA LEU A 334 14.07 14.23 -10.80
C LEU A 334 13.27 14.97 -11.89
N LEU A 335 12.87 16.22 -11.64
CA LEU A 335 12.19 17.06 -12.63
C LEU A 335 13.17 17.55 -13.69
N ARG A 336 12.72 17.57 -14.94
CA ARG A 336 13.41 18.31 -16.00
C ARG A 336 13.23 19.83 -15.80
N PRO A 337 14.07 20.70 -16.41
CA PRO A 337 13.83 22.13 -16.38
C PRO A 337 12.43 22.50 -16.89
N GLY A 338 11.65 23.22 -16.07
CA GLY A 338 10.27 23.59 -16.38
C GLY A 338 9.22 22.51 -16.06
N GLY A 339 9.63 21.35 -15.57
CA GLY A 339 8.73 20.32 -15.04
C GLY A 339 7.99 20.79 -13.78
N THR A 340 6.86 20.14 -13.49
CA THR A 340 5.92 20.51 -12.42
C THR A 340 5.81 19.46 -11.32
#